data_AF-A0A965YK13-F1
#
_entry.id   AF-A0A965YK13-F1
#
_cell.length_a   1.000
_cell.length_b   1.000
_cell.length_c   1.000
_cell.angle_alpha   90.00
_cell.angle_beta   90.00
_cell.angle_gamma   90.00
#
_symmetry.space_group_name_H-M   'P 1'
#
loop_
_entity.id
_entity.type
_entity.pdbx_description
1 polymer ?
#
loop_
_entity_poly.entity_id
_entity_poly.type
_entity_poly.pdbx_seq_one_letter_code
_entity_poly.pdbx_strand_id
1 'polypeptide(L)'
;MINFTTRALKIPFSFNVRIDYKTFIDLDLNLHNQEYKCFPGVSPGWDNSSRRPVGKATIFEGSTPDKFKYWLSKKLQNFEPYSHEENFIMINAWNEWAEGNHLEPCKKWGLQFLEALNDEIFNYNKQKPSSI
;
A
#
# COMPACT_ATOMS: atom_id res chain seq x y z
N MET A 1 -36.18 -47.50 -9.56
CA MET A 1 -36.23 -46.05 -9.26
C MET A 1 -34.83 -45.60 -8.87
N ILE A 2 -34.10 -44.96 -9.78
CA ILE A 2 -32.78 -44.39 -9.50
C ILE A 2 -33.00 -42.89 -9.34
N ASN A 3 -32.81 -42.38 -8.11
CA ASN A 3 -32.91 -40.96 -7.81
C ASN A 3 -31.66 -40.24 -8.31
N PHE A 4 -31.80 -39.53 -9.43
CA PHE A 4 -30.82 -38.52 -9.83
C PHE A 4 -30.99 -37.29 -8.95
N THR A 5 -30.20 -37.19 -7.88
CA THR A 5 -30.01 -35.92 -7.18
C THR A 5 -29.07 -35.07 -8.02
N THR A 6 -29.62 -34.12 -8.76
CA THR A 6 -28.87 -33.06 -9.43
C THR A 6 -28.21 -32.19 -8.35
N ARG A 7 -27.03 -32.58 -7.89
CA ARG A 7 -26.15 -31.69 -7.14
C ARG A 7 -25.61 -30.67 -8.13
N ALA A 8 -26.34 -29.57 -8.30
CA ALA A 8 -25.86 -28.42 -9.03
C ALA A 8 -24.47 -28.08 -8.47
N LEU A 9 -23.43 -28.21 -9.31
CA LEU A 9 -22.11 -27.66 -9.04
C LEU A 9 -22.31 -26.15 -8.91
N LYS A 10 -22.40 -25.65 -7.67
CA LYS A 10 -22.19 -24.23 -7.40
C LYS A 10 -20.76 -23.95 -7.78
N ILE A 11 -20.52 -23.55 -9.01
CA ILE A 11 -19.22 -23.06 -9.44
C ILE A 11 -19.11 -21.66 -8.83
N PRO A 12 -18.35 -21.45 -7.75
CA PRO A 12 -18.25 -20.15 -7.12
C PRO A 12 -17.09 -19.43 -7.80
N PHE A 13 -17.25 -19.04 -9.07
CA PHE A 13 -16.29 -18.14 -9.71
C PHE A 13 -16.46 -16.76 -9.08
N SER A 14 -15.86 -16.59 -7.90
CA SER A 14 -15.52 -15.29 -7.36
C SER A 14 -14.15 -14.93 -7.97
N PHE A 15 -13.97 -13.69 -8.39
CA PHE A 15 -12.69 -13.22 -8.91
C PHE A 15 -12.04 -12.32 -7.87
N ASN A 16 -10.73 -12.47 -7.67
CA ASN A 16 -9.98 -11.56 -6.83
C ASN A 16 -10.10 -10.14 -7.39
N VAL A 17 -10.22 -9.16 -6.51
CA VAL A 17 -10.10 -7.76 -6.87
C VAL A 17 -8.63 -7.49 -7.15
N ARG A 18 -8.31 -7.18 -8.40
CA ARG A 18 -6.96 -6.81 -8.84
C ARG A 18 -6.94 -5.32 -9.15
N ILE A 19 -5.98 -4.62 -8.55
CA ILE A 19 -5.85 -3.18 -8.65
C ILE A 19 -4.42 -2.89 -9.08
N ASP A 20 -4.23 -2.18 -10.20
CA ASP A 20 -2.89 -1.70 -10.54
C ASP A 20 -2.43 -0.70 -9.47
N TYR A 21 -1.24 -0.95 -8.93
CA TYR A 21 -0.71 -0.20 -7.80
C TYR A 21 -0.53 1.29 -8.12
N LYS A 22 -0.16 1.63 -9.36
CA LYS A 22 -0.02 3.03 -9.77
C LYS A 22 -1.37 3.73 -9.83
N THR A 23 -2.40 3.04 -10.30
CA THR A 23 -3.79 3.53 -10.31
C THR A 23 -4.29 3.82 -8.89
N PHE A 24 -3.99 2.93 -7.93
CA PHE A 24 -4.32 3.17 -6.52
C PHE A 24 -3.59 4.39 -5.95
N ILE A 25 -2.28 4.53 -6.23
CA ILE A 25 -1.50 5.70 -5.82
C ILE A 25 -2.10 6.98 -6.39
N ASP A 26 -2.45 7.00 -7.67
CA ASP A 26 -3.03 8.17 -8.31
C ASP A 26 -4.39 8.52 -7.71
N LEU A 27 -5.24 7.53 -7.42
CA LEU A 27 -6.49 7.75 -6.72
C LEU A 27 -6.24 8.39 -5.35
N ASP A 28 -5.38 7.78 -4.53
CA ASP A 28 -5.08 8.26 -3.18
C ASP A 28 -4.44 9.66 -3.15
N LEU A 29 -3.59 10.00 -4.13
CA LEU A 29 -3.00 11.34 -4.25
C LEU A 29 -4.01 12.41 -4.65
N ASN A 30 -5.11 12.03 -5.31
CA ASN A 30 -6.19 12.94 -5.71
C ASN A 30 -7.33 13.02 -4.67
N LEU A 31 -7.25 12.27 -3.56
CA LEU A 31 -8.19 12.40 -2.45
C LEU A 31 -7.90 13.72 -1.71
N HIS A 32 -8.76 14.72 -1.92
CA HIS A 32 -8.72 16.00 -1.22
C HIS A 32 -9.92 16.19 -0.29
N ASN A 33 -9.86 17.19 0.59
CA ASN A 33 -10.98 17.70 1.40
C ASN A 33 -11.60 16.70 2.38
N GLN A 34 -10.81 16.21 3.34
CA GLN A 34 -11.38 15.53 4.50
C GLN A 34 -11.83 16.59 5.54
N GLU A 35 -13.05 16.47 6.05
CA GLU A 35 -13.58 17.34 7.12
C GLU A 35 -12.93 17.07 8.50
N TYR A 36 -11.97 16.15 8.55
CA TYR A 36 -11.31 15.68 9.76
C TYR A 36 -9.79 15.59 9.55
N LYS A 37 -9.03 15.56 10.65
CA LYS A 37 -7.57 15.35 10.62
C LYS A 37 -7.25 14.00 9.96
N CYS A 38 -6.46 14.03 8.90
CA CYS A 38 -6.04 12.85 8.16
C CYS A 38 -4.52 12.84 8.06
N PHE A 39 -3.89 11.82 8.65
CA PHE A 39 -2.45 11.63 8.56
C PHE A 39 -2.13 10.84 7.29
N PRO A 40 -1.09 11.25 6.53
CA PRO A 40 -0.72 10.53 5.31
C PRO A 40 -0.26 9.12 5.67
N GLY A 41 -0.60 8.18 4.80
CA GLY A 41 -0.16 6.79 4.89
C GLY A 41 0.32 6.28 3.54
N VAL A 42 1.33 5.42 3.55
CA VAL A 42 1.78 4.66 2.38
C VAL A 42 1.97 3.18 2.72
N SER A 43 1.95 2.32 1.72
CA SER A 43 2.25 0.89 1.87
C SER A 43 3.08 0.35 0.72
N PRO A 44 4.05 -0.55 0.95
CA PRO A 44 4.78 -1.23 -0.12
C PRO A 44 3.88 -1.94 -1.13
N GLY A 45 2.80 -2.59 -0.68
CA GLY A 45 1.88 -3.33 -1.56
C GLY A 45 0.66 -3.87 -0.82
N TRP A 46 -0.02 -4.85 -1.41
CA TRP A 46 -1.09 -5.61 -0.78
C TRP A 46 -1.44 -6.86 -1.59
N ASP A 47 -1.42 -8.04 -1.00
CA ASP A 47 -1.93 -9.30 -1.55
C ASP A 47 -2.35 -10.22 -0.41
N ASN A 48 -3.64 -10.21 -0.08
CA ASN A 48 -4.17 -11.06 0.99
C ASN A 48 -4.71 -12.41 0.49
N SER A 49 -4.29 -12.88 -0.70
CA SER A 49 -4.78 -14.13 -1.29
C SER A 49 -4.43 -15.38 -0.46
N SER A 50 -3.34 -15.36 0.30
CA SER A 50 -3.01 -16.41 1.28
C SER A 50 -3.98 -16.49 2.45
N ARG A 51 -4.75 -15.43 2.72
CA ARG A 51 -5.63 -15.29 3.88
C ARG A 51 -7.12 -15.32 3.51
N ARG A 52 -7.45 -15.29 2.22
CA ARG A 52 -8.82 -15.18 1.73
C ARG A 52 -9.24 -16.43 0.96
N PRO A 53 -10.53 -16.80 1.02
CA PRO A 53 -11.06 -17.83 0.13
C PRO A 53 -10.79 -17.46 -1.33
N VAL A 54 -10.70 -18.49 -2.18
CA VAL A 54 -10.50 -18.33 -3.63
C VAL A 54 -11.49 -17.31 -4.18
N GLY A 55 -10.95 -16.30 -4.88
CA GLY A 55 -11.76 -15.28 -5.51
C GLY A 55 -12.22 -14.14 -4.61
N LYS A 56 -11.76 -14.07 -3.35
CA LYS A 56 -12.15 -13.03 -2.39
C LYS A 56 -10.97 -12.20 -1.88
N ALA A 57 -9.83 -12.26 -2.58
CA ALA A 57 -8.65 -11.49 -2.24
C ALA A 57 -8.68 -10.11 -2.91
N THR A 58 -7.98 -9.16 -2.29
CA THR A 58 -7.54 -7.92 -2.93
C THR A 58 -6.05 -8.05 -3.20
N ILE A 59 -5.64 -7.74 -4.43
CA ILE A 59 -4.27 -7.88 -4.90
C ILE A 59 -3.89 -6.58 -5.62
N PHE A 60 -2.81 -5.97 -5.17
CA PHE A 60 -2.16 -4.82 -5.82
C PHE A 60 -1.12 -5.34 -6.81
N GLU A 61 -1.35 -5.09 -8.09
CA GLU A 61 -0.50 -5.54 -9.17
C GLU A 61 0.56 -4.49 -9.50
N GLY A 62 1.76 -4.97 -9.82
CA GLY A 62 2.85 -4.08 -10.23
C GLY A 62 3.42 -3.20 -9.11
N SER A 63 3.25 -3.57 -7.85
CA SER A 63 3.99 -2.93 -6.74
C SER A 63 5.51 -3.14 -6.92
N THR A 64 6.26 -2.05 -6.74
CA THR A 64 7.72 -1.98 -6.87
C THR A 64 8.28 -0.93 -5.90
N PRO A 65 9.55 -1.04 -5.47
CA PRO A 65 10.20 -0.02 -4.67
C PRO A 65 10.13 1.39 -5.28
N ASP A 66 10.26 1.52 -6.60
CA ASP A 66 10.19 2.82 -7.29
C ASP A 66 8.80 3.47 -7.21
N LYS A 67 7.73 2.68 -7.36
CA LYS A 67 6.35 3.21 -7.22
C LYS A 67 6.04 3.56 -5.77
N PHE A 68 6.54 2.79 -4.81
CA PHE A 68 6.46 3.12 -3.39
C PHE A 68 7.20 4.43 -3.09
N LYS A 69 8.43 4.59 -3.61
CA LYS A 69 9.23 5.82 -3.50
C LYS A 69 8.48 7.03 -4.05
N TYR A 70 7.89 6.89 -5.24
CA TYR A 70 7.06 7.92 -5.86
C TYR A 70 5.88 8.32 -4.98
N TRP A 71 5.14 7.35 -4.45
CA TRP A 71 4.00 7.60 -3.59
C TRP A 71 4.40 8.33 -2.30
N LEU A 72 5.45 7.84 -1.63
CA LEU A 72 6.01 8.45 -0.43
C LEU A 72 6.47 9.89 -0.68
N SER A 73 7.21 10.13 -1.75
CA SER A 73 7.68 11.47 -2.13
C SER A 73 6.52 12.46 -2.28
N LYS A 74 5.44 12.03 -2.95
CA LYS A 74 4.24 12.86 -3.13
C LYS A 74 3.48 13.09 -1.83
N LYS A 75 3.35 12.10 -0.95
CA LYS A 75 2.75 12.30 0.37
C LYS A 75 3.57 13.26 1.22
N LEU A 76 4.90 13.15 1.23
CA LEU A 76 5.79 14.06 1.96
C LEU A 76 5.71 15.50 1.44
N GLN A 77 5.60 15.69 0.12
CA GLN A 77 5.46 17.01 -0.51
C GLN A 77 4.10 17.65 -0.26
N ASN A 78 3.02 16.85 -0.25
CA ASN A 78 1.65 17.35 -0.17
C ASN A 78 1.12 17.49 1.26
N PHE A 79 1.81 16.92 2.26
CA PHE A 79 1.34 16.96 3.64
C PHE A 79 1.80 18.23 4.37
N GLU A 80 0.81 19.01 4.81
CA GLU A 80 1.01 20.10 5.76
C GLU A 80 0.77 19.60 7.19
N PRO A 81 1.79 19.58 8.06
CA PRO A 81 1.63 19.11 9.44
C PRO A 81 0.64 19.97 10.23
N TYR A 82 -0.24 19.32 11.00
CA TYR A 82 -1.19 20.02 11.87
C TYR A 82 -0.51 20.73 13.06
N SER A 83 0.64 20.22 13.48
CA SER A 83 1.51 20.81 14.51
C SER A 83 2.92 20.22 14.42
N HIS A 84 3.84 20.69 15.26
CA HIS A 84 5.20 20.12 15.34
C HIS A 84 5.18 18.64 15.79
N GLU A 85 4.32 18.30 16.75
CA GLU A 85 4.16 16.92 17.24
C GLU A 85 3.39 16.02 16.26
N GLU A 86 2.57 16.63 15.40
CA GLU A 86 1.75 15.95 14.39
C GLU A 86 2.41 15.96 13.00
N ASN A 87 3.76 15.92 12.97
CA ASN A 87 4.57 15.90 11.76
C ASN A 87 5.14 14.51 11.48
N PHE A 88 4.26 13.57 11.10
CA PHE A 88 4.64 12.20 10.79
C PHE A 88 3.78 11.61 9.66
N ILE A 89 4.31 10.55 9.04
CA ILE A 89 3.64 9.74 8.02
C ILE A 89 3.56 8.30 8.52
N MET A 90 2.47 7.61 8.22
CA MET A 90 2.30 6.20 8.55
C MET A 90 2.79 5.31 7.40
N ILE A 91 3.47 4.22 7.74
CA ILE A 91 3.86 3.18 6.78
C ILE A 91 3.21 1.88 7.20
N ASN A 92 2.33 1.36 6.35
CA ASN A 92 1.72 0.06 6.52
C ASN A 92 2.41 -0.93 5.57
N ALA A 93 3.15 -1.94 5.98
CA ALA A 93 3.59 -2.27 7.33
C ALA A 93 5.08 -2.56 7.32
N TRP A 94 5.67 -2.71 8.51
CA TRP A 94 6.99 -3.28 8.64
C TRP A 94 7.03 -4.70 8.05
N ASN A 95 6.15 -5.60 8.49
CA ASN A 95 6.25 -7.03 8.20
C ASN A 95 4.90 -7.78 8.10
N GLU A 96 3.93 -7.25 7.35
CA GLU A 96 2.65 -7.94 7.10
C GLU A 96 2.79 -8.94 5.94
N TRP A 97 3.59 -9.98 6.17
CA TRP A 97 3.93 -11.00 5.17
C TRP A 97 2.73 -11.76 4.64
N ALA A 98 1.72 -12.00 5.49
CA ALA A 98 0.51 -12.71 5.11
C ALA A 98 -0.36 -11.92 4.12
N GLU A 99 -0.06 -10.64 3.91
CA GLU A 99 -0.70 -9.74 2.95
C GLU A 99 0.31 -9.19 1.93
N GLY A 100 1.47 -9.83 1.78
CA GLY A 100 2.51 -9.42 0.82
C GLY A 100 2.98 -7.97 1.00
N ASN A 101 2.74 -7.37 2.17
CA ASN A 101 2.89 -5.93 2.42
C ASN A 101 3.95 -5.70 3.51
N HIS A 102 5.21 -5.63 3.10
CA HIS A 102 6.33 -5.54 4.04
C HIS A 102 7.37 -4.54 3.54
N LEU A 103 7.84 -3.71 4.47
CA LEU A 103 9.04 -2.89 4.32
C LEU A 103 10.29 -3.69 4.68
N GLU A 104 10.13 -4.72 5.52
CA GLU A 104 11.17 -5.65 5.94
C GLU A 104 11.92 -6.25 4.73
N PRO A 105 13.25 -6.39 4.80
CA PRO A 105 14.04 -6.92 3.69
C PRO A 105 13.60 -8.31 3.25
N CYS A 106 13.59 -8.57 1.94
CA CYS A 106 13.18 -9.85 1.39
C CYS A 106 14.11 -10.35 0.28
N LYS A 107 13.95 -11.62 -0.11
CA LYS A 107 14.76 -12.20 -1.19
C LYS A 107 14.55 -11.53 -2.55
N LYS A 108 13.34 -11.01 -2.82
CA LYS A 108 12.99 -10.40 -4.11
C LYS A 108 13.57 -8.99 -4.26
N TRP A 109 13.50 -8.20 -3.20
CA TRP A 109 13.81 -6.76 -3.24
C TRP A 109 15.01 -6.36 -2.40
N GLY A 110 15.60 -7.28 -1.63
CA GLY A 110 16.71 -6.96 -0.72
C GLY A 110 16.31 -5.82 0.23
N LEU A 111 17.09 -4.74 0.18
CA LEU A 111 16.87 -3.51 0.96
C LEU A 111 16.11 -2.41 0.21
N GLN A 112 15.70 -2.62 -1.05
CA GLN A 112 15.26 -1.54 -1.94
C GLN A 112 14.08 -0.72 -1.40
N PHE A 113 13.15 -1.31 -0.65
CA PHE A 113 12.09 -0.54 0.01
C PHE A 113 12.60 0.35 1.15
N LEU A 114 13.58 -0.11 1.93
CA LEU A 114 14.23 0.68 2.97
C LEU A 114 15.12 1.76 2.37
N GLU A 115 15.83 1.46 1.27
CA GLU A 115 16.63 2.44 0.53
C GLU A 115 15.72 3.54 -0.05
N ALA A 116 14.59 3.17 -0.67
CA ALA A 116 13.59 4.11 -1.14
C ALA A 116 13.05 5.01 -0.02
N LEU A 117 12.75 4.45 1.15
CA LEU A 117 12.34 5.22 2.32
C LEU A 117 13.45 6.19 2.78
N ASN A 118 14.66 5.68 2.96
CA ASN A 118 15.79 6.47 3.44
C ASN A 118 16.12 7.63 2.49
N ASP A 119 16.12 7.39 1.19
CA ASP A 119 16.33 8.41 0.17
C ASP A 119 15.31 9.55 0.27
N GLU A 120 14.02 9.22 0.39
CA GLU A 120 12.98 10.25 0.46
C GLU A 120 13.01 11.04 1.77
N ILE A 121 13.30 10.39 2.91
CA ILE A 121 13.48 11.08 4.18
C ILE A 121 14.71 12.00 4.13
N PHE A 122 15.82 11.54 3.55
CA PHE A 122 17.01 12.35 3.35
C PHE A 122 16.72 13.56 2.45
N ASN A 123 16.04 13.35 1.32
CA ASN A 123 15.67 14.41 0.39
C ASN A 123 14.72 15.43 1.03
N TYR A 124 13.73 14.97 1.79
CA TYR A 124 12.79 15.83 2.51
C TYR A 124 13.50 16.70 3.56
N ASN A 125 14.39 16.11 4.35
CA ASN A 125 15.15 16.85 5.37
C ASN A 125 16.13 17.86 4.76
N LYS A 126 16.69 17.58 3.58
CA LYS A 126 17.55 18.52 2.85
C LYS A 126 16.78 19.73 2.31
N GLN A 127 15.50 19.55 1.98
CA GLN A 127 14.65 20.60 1.42
C GLN A 127 14.04 21.52 2.49
N LYS A 128 13.95 21.08 3.76
CA LYS A 128 13.56 21.96 4.86
C LYS A 128 14.68 22.98 5.12
N PRO A 129 14.41 24.31 5.05
CA PRO A 129 15.34 25.29 5.58
C PRO A 129 15.59 24.96 7.05
N SER A 130 16.84 25.05 7.51
CA SER A 130 17.16 24.91 8.93
C SER A 130 16.30 25.88 9.72
N SER A 131 15.36 25.37 10.51
CA SER A 131 14.63 26.15 11.49
C SER A 131 15.65 26.66 12.52
N ILE A 132 15.99 27.95 12.45
CA ILE A 132 16.72 28.67 13.50
C ILE A 132 15.72 29.04 14.60
#